data_AF-A0A354SBI4-F1
#
_entry.id   AF-A0A354SBI4-F1
#
_cell.length_a   1.000
_cell.length_b   1.000
_cell.length_c   1.000
_cell.angle_alpha   90.00
_cell.angle_beta   90.00
_cell.angle_gamma   90.00
#
_symmetry.space_group_name_H-M   'P 1'
#
loop_
_entity.id
_entity.type
_entity.pdbx_description
1 polymer ?
#
loop_
_entity_poly.entity_id
_entity_poly.type
_entity_poly.pdbx_seq_one_letter_code
_entity_poly.pdbx_strand_id
1 'polypeptide(L)'
;YLAPGSTTIQISARADSRVLLLGGEPLGEPIVMWWNFIGRTHEEIVKFQEQWNAENHAHSLDPRDHPRFGWPNGEAQEPILAP
;
A
#
# COMPACT_ATOMS: atom_id res chain seq x y z
N TYR A 1 -10.11 1.46 18.36
CA TYR A 1 -8.89 0.69 18.66
C TYR A 1 -9.10 -0.02 19.98
N LEU A 2 -8.87 -1.32 20.03
CA LEU A 2 -8.78 -2.08 21.27
C LEU A 2 -7.31 -2.44 21.45
N ALA A 3 -6.74 -2.07 22.58
CA ALA A 3 -5.37 -2.48 22.90
C ALA A 3 -5.29 -4.02 23.02
N PRO A 4 -4.11 -4.62 22.78
CA PRO A 4 -3.89 -6.03 23.03
C PRO A 4 -4.35 -6.45 24.43
N GLY A 5 -4.84 -7.68 24.56
CA GLY A 5 -5.26 -8.26 25.83
C GLY A 5 -6.78 -8.43 26.01
N SER A 6 -7.59 -7.84 25.14
CA SER A 6 -9.02 -8.15 25.11
C SER A 6 -9.26 -9.50 24.42
N THR A 7 -9.85 -10.46 25.14
CA THR A 7 -10.17 -11.80 24.61
C THR A 7 -11.57 -11.88 24.01
N THR A 8 -12.40 -10.85 24.18
CA THR A 8 -13.78 -10.82 23.70
C THR A 8 -14.17 -9.39 23.29
N ILE A 9 -14.96 -9.28 22.23
CA ILE A 9 -15.52 -8.02 21.74
C ILE A 9 -17.03 -8.23 21.55
N GLN A 10 -17.84 -7.35 22.13
CA GLN A 10 -19.28 -7.32 21.88
C GLN A 10 -19.61 -6.23 20.85
N ILE A 11 -20.34 -6.60 19.81
CA ILE A 11 -20.80 -5.70 18.75
C ILE A 11 -22.33 -5.73 18.74
N SER A 12 -22.96 -4.56 18.82
CA SER A 12 -24.41 -4.39 18.65
C SER A 12 -24.65 -3.45 17.48
N ALA A 13 -25.52 -3.86 16.54
CA ALA A 13 -25.81 -3.11 15.32
C ALA A 13 -27.31 -3.16 15.01
N ARG A 14 -27.81 -2.18 14.24
CA ARG A 14 -29.21 -2.16 13.77
C ARG A 14 -29.40 -3.12 12.60
N ALA A 15 -30.66 -3.39 12.24
CA ALA A 15 -30.98 -4.08 10.98
C ALA A 15 -30.29 -3.40 9.79
N ASP A 16 -29.91 -4.20 8.79
CA ASP A 16 -29.24 -3.77 7.56
C ASP A 16 -27.85 -3.11 7.73
N SER A 17 -27.19 -3.36 8.87
CA SER A 17 -25.80 -2.92 9.07
C SER A 17 -24.79 -3.83 8.36
N ARG A 18 -23.74 -3.25 7.77
CA ARG A 18 -22.55 -3.97 7.30
C ARG A 18 -21.37 -3.62 8.20
N VAL A 19 -20.72 -4.63 8.78
CA VAL A 19 -19.61 -4.45 9.72
C VAL A 19 -18.36 -5.12 9.17
N LEU A 20 -17.21 -4.44 9.28
CA LEU A 20 -15.87 -4.99 9.02
C LEU A 20 -15.06 -4.91 10.31
N LEU A 21 -14.58 -6.06 10.79
CA LEU A 21 -13.67 -6.16 11.93
C LEU A 21 -12.27 -6.47 11.40
N LEU A 22 -11.33 -5.56 11.62
CA LEU A 22 -9.92 -5.75 11.33
C LEU A 22 -9.14 -5.82 12.64
N GLY A 23 -8.28 -6.83 12.77
CA GLY A 23 -7.41 -7.04 13.90
C GLY A 23 -6.28 -7.99 13.54
N GLY A 24 -5.24 -8.01 14.35
CA GLY A 24 -4.06 -8.83 14.13
C GLY A 24 -3.01 -8.56 15.20
N GLU A 25 -1.95 -9.36 15.16
CA GLU A 25 -0.76 -9.11 15.97
C GLU A 25 -0.15 -7.76 15.59
N PRO A 26 0.25 -6.91 16.56
CA PRO A 26 1.01 -5.71 16.26
C PRO A 26 2.26 -6.07 15.44
N LEU A 27 2.52 -5.33 14.37
CA LEU A 27 3.59 -5.63 13.42
C LEU A 27 4.99 -5.72 14.07
N GLY A 28 5.21 -5.06 15.20
CA GLY A 28 6.45 -5.16 15.99
C GLY A 28 7.67 -4.45 15.39
N GLU A 29 7.60 -4.00 14.14
CA GLU A 29 8.64 -3.21 13.46
C GLU A 29 8.13 -1.80 13.11
N PRO A 30 9.04 -0.80 13.05
CA PRO A 30 8.68 0.52 12.55
C PRO A 30 8.33 0.44 11.06
N ILE A 31 7.25 1.11 10.69
CA ILE A 31 6.88 1.33 9.29
C ILE A 31 6.94 2.81 8.97
N VAL A 32 7.46 3.11 7.79
CA VAL A 32 7.33 4.41 7.15
C VAL A 32 6.34 4.23 6.01
N MET A 33 5.21 4.95 6.09
CA MET A 33 4.23 5.01 5.01
C MET A 33 4.20 6.41 4.46
N TRP A 34 4.45 6.53 3.16
CA TRP A 34 4.40 7.78 2.44
C TRP A 34 3.82 7.50 1.07
N TRP A 35 2.72 8.21 0.75
CA TRP A 35 1.93 7.94 -0.45
C TRP A 35 1.58 6.44 -0.57
N ASN A 36 1.83 5.81 -1.73
CA ASN A 36 1.60 4.39 -1.97
C ASN A 36 2.80 3.50 -1.60
N PHE A 37 3.80 4.02 -0.90
CA PHE A 37 4.99 3.29 -0.48
C PHE A 37 4.97 2.95 1.00
N ILE A 38 5.30 1.69 1.30
CA ILE A 38 5.49 1.17 2.66
C ILE A 38 6.88 0.56 2.73
N GLY A 39 7.69 1.02 3.67
CA GLY A 39 9.04 0.54 3.92
C GLY A 39 9.37 0.60 5.41
N ARG A 40 10.58 0.18 5.77
CA ARG A 40 11.09 0.21 7.14
C ARG A 40 11.86 1.49 7.46
N THR A 41 12.40 2.16 6.43
CA THR A 41 13.16 3.42 6.60
C THR A 41 12.81 4.46 5.55
N HIS A 42 13.19 5.71 5.81
CA HIS A 42 13.00 6.81 4.85
C HIS A 42 13.82 6.60 3.57
N GLU A 43 15.04 6.07 3.68
CA GLU A 43 15.90 5.79 2.53
C GLU A 43 15.29 4.74 1.59
N GLU A 44 14.55 3.77 2.12
CA GLU A 44 13.81 2.82 1.29
C GLU A 44 12.68 3.51 0.51
N ILE A 45 11.95 4.43 1.15
CA ILE A 45 10.89 5.19 0.50
C ILE A 45 11.45 6.05 -0.63
N VAL A 46 12.57 6.75 -0.40
CA VAL A 46 13.22 7.57 -1.45
C VAL A 46 13.64 6.69 -2.63
N LYS A 47 14.20 5.51 -2.38
CA LYS A 47 14.54 4.56 -3.46
C LYS A 47 13.31 4.08 -4.23
N PHE A 48 12.19 3.82 -3.55
CA PHE A 48 10.95 3.43 -4.21
C PHE A 48 10.39 4.56 -5.06
N GLN A 49 10.47 5.80 -4.59
CA GLN A 49 10.10 6.99 -5.35
C GLN A 49 10.94 7.15 -6.61
N GLU A 50 12.26 7.07 -6.49
CA GLU A 50 13.19 7.17 -7.61
C GLU A 50 12.92 6.08 -8.66
N GLN A 51 12.73 4.84 -8.21
CA GLN A 51 12.42 3.71 -9.09
C GLN A 51 11.06 3.87 -9.77
N TRP A 52 10.02 4.32 -9.06
CA TRP A 52 8.70 4.62 -9.63
C TRP A 52 8.79 5.69 -10.72
N ASN A 53 9.47 6.80 -10.43
CA ASN A 53 9.63 7.88 -11.40
C ASN A 53 10.45 7.41 -12.61
N ALA A 54 11.51 6.64 -12.42
CA ALA A 54 12.30 6.09 -13.52
C ALA A 54 11.51 5.09 -14.39
N GLU A 55 10.76 4.17 -13.79
CA GLU A 55 9.93 3.20 -14.52
C GLU A 55 8.80 3.88 -15.31
N ASN A 56 8.25 4.99 -14.80
CA ASN A 56 7.26 5.78 -15.54
C ASN A 56 7.84 6.43 -16.81
N HIS A 57 9.13 6.79 -16.79
CA HIS A 57 9.82 7.32 -17.97
C HIS A 57 10.25 6.22 -18.95
N ALA A 58 10.51 5.01 -18.46
CA ALA A 58 10.95 3.87 -19.25
C ALA A 58 9.77 3.01 -19.71
N HIS A 59 9.07 3.42 -20.77
CA HIS A 59 8.16 2.53 -21.47
C HIS A 59 8.96 1.44 -22.19
N SER A 60 9.05 0.25 -21.60
CA SER A 60 9.50 -0.92 -22.36
C SER A 60 8.36 -1.49 -23.19
N LEU A 61 8.64 -1.75 -24.47
CA LEU A 61 7.75 -2.46 -25.38
C LEU A 61 8.00 -3.98 -25.36
N ASP A 62 8.97 -4.47 -24.56
CA ASP A 62 9.21 -5.90 -24.42
C ASP A 62 8.13 -6.52 -23.51
N PRO A 63 7.30 -7.44 -24.02
CA PRO A 63 6.25 -8.08 -23.22
C PRO A 63 6.76 -8.92 -22.05
N ARG A 64 8.07 -9.18 -21.98
CA ARG A 64 8.71 -9.90 -20.87
C ARG A 64 9.17 -8.98 -19.75
N ASP A 65 9.19 -7.67 -19.99
CA ASP A 65 9.53 -6.70 -18.96
C ASP A 65 8.35 -6.53 -18.01
N HIS A 66 8.55 -7.01 -16.78
CA HIS A 66 7.64 -6.81 -15.67
C HIS A 66 8.28 -5.82 -14.68
N PRO A 67 8.19 -4.51 -14.93
CA PRO A 67 8.72 -3.49 -14.02
C PRO A 67 8.07 -3.66 -12.64
N ARG A 68 8.82 -3.30 -11.60
CA ARG A 68 8.43 -3.57 -10.20
C ARG A 68 7.12 -2.88 -9.84
N PHE A 69 6.91 -1.66 -10.35
CA PHE A 69 5.73 -0.89 -10.02
C PHE A 69 4.66 -0.89 -11.10
N GLY A 70 5.02 -1.17 -12.35
CA GLY A 70 4.07 -1.49 -13.41
C GLY A 70 3.09 -0.37 -13.77
N TRP A 71 2.35 -0.60 -14.85
CA TRP A 71 1.18 0.20 -15.20
C TRP A 71 -0.07 -0.58 -14.83
N PRO A 72 -1.08 0.04 -14.18
CA PRO A 72 -2.37 -0.60 -13.99
C PRO A 72 -2.97 -0.98 -15.34
N ASN A 73 -3.38 -2.24 -15.50
CA ASN A 73 -4.01 -2.70 -16.72
C ASN A 73 -5.34 -1.97 -16.94
N GLY A 74 -5.48 -1.25 -18.05
CA GLY A 74 -6.76 -0.70 -18.51
C GLY A 74 -7.05 0.76 -18.17
N GLU A 75 -6.12 1.50 -17.55
CA GLU A 75 -6.26 2.95 -17.37
C GLU A 75 -5.48 3.72 -18.44
N ALA A 76 -6.15 4.65 -19.12
CA ALA A 76 -5.58 5.46 -20.20
C ALA A 76 -4.86 6.73 -19.70
N GLN A 77 -4.60 6.83 -18.38
CA GLN A 77 -3.99 8.01 -17.77
C GLN A 77 -2.49 7.78 -17.57
N GLU A 78 -1.70 8.82 -17.84
CA GLU A 78 -0.28 8.82 -17.50
C GLU A 78 -0.11 8.68 -15.97
N PRO A 79 0.85 7.85 -15.50
CA PRO A 79 1.16 7.71 -14.10
C PRO A 79 1.52 9.05 -13.47
N ILE A 80 0.98 9.28 -12.28
CA ILE A 80 1.33 10.46 -11.49
C ILE A 80 2.72 10.21 -10.88
N LEU A 81 3.66 11.13 -11.15
CA LEU A 81 4.97 11.12 -10.52
C LEU A 81 4.83 11.24 -9.00
N ALA A 82 5.64 10.48 -8.28
CA ALA A 82 5.67 10.54 -6.84
C ALA A 82 6.39 11.84 -6.39
N PRO A 83 5.80 12.62 -5.45
CA PRO A 83 6.21 14.00 -5.14
C PRO A 83 7.57 14.16 -4.46
#